data_AF-A0A7X5UBV3-F1
#
_entry.id   AF-A0A7X5UBV3-F1
#
_cell.length_a   1.000
_cell.length_b   1.000
_cell.length_c   1.000
_cell.angle_alpha   90.00
_cell.angle_beta   90.00
_cell.angle_gamma   90.00
#
_symmetry.space_group_name_H-M   'P 1'
#
loop_
_entity.id
_entity.type
_entity.pdbx_description
1 polymer ?
#
loop_
_entity_poly.entity_id
_entity_poly.type
_entity_poly.pdbx_seq_one_letter_code
_entity_poly.pdbx_strand_id
1 'polypeptide(L)'
;MHMTQRAVRPALLAASMFLAIGADAHASTRDVDSVMPRIGITRQADVTTASARIATSDFRQFRSVQQTRSFDAVKRDNPAIKASRAEFARMQAYLANTYEGLTVTSTFTAGDQVFDCIPVDQQPSLRDGSHLIAPPAGAKTSNGSTSSRRCAAGNVPFRRVDIDQIAAHATLEDFLAKPQATASNTHYYSHVAQITPTNIYGGGAGLNLWKPAADNRTMSLIQIWVTGQGSSGVQTAEGGWQVQPGAWGTTSPTVFEYWTADGYQSTGCYNLGCSGFVQYANDFSLGTAIPSDRYSVANGTQTIMTVQWQRVDSDQVWWLVVDGEYVGYLPASLYGQGNMGVNNGLRRMDAGGEIARDGLPSAAMGSGQFAETGYRHAAFVTNEYSLDSGWNQHPVNLAARDTWLNATPSCYTLSLIGVTPGQLGQSLPAGVSTTPTLQPGMSGTSFYLGGPGTANAQCKAAYPG
;
A
#
# COMPACT_ATOMS: atom_id res chain seq x y z
N MET A 1 -38.40 48.25 24.41
CA MET A 1 -38.39 46.84 24.84
C MET A 1 -37.74 46.04 23.73
N HIS A 2 -36.50 45.62 23.96
CA HIS A 2 -35.69 44.86 23.00
C HIS A 2 -36.22 43.42 22.85
N MET A 3 -36.33 42.95 21.61
CA MET A 3 -36.33 41.52 21.30
C MET A 3 -35.12 41.22 20.42
N THR A 4 -34.11 40.66 21.08
CA THR A 4 -32.87 40.12 20.50
C THR A 4 -33.18 38.94 19.58
N GLN A 5 -32.82 39.04 18.30
CA GLN A 5 -32.64 37.89 17.43
C GLN A 5 -31.43 37.08 17.93
N ARG A 6 -31.69 35.87 18.43
CA ARG A 6 -30.64 34.89 18.75
C ARG A 6 -30.03 34.38 17.44
N ALA A 7 -28.75 34.67 17.25
CA ALA A 7 -27.91 34.04 16.25
C ALA A 7 -27.89 32.51 16.48
N VAL A 8 -28.29 31.75 15.47
CA VAL A 8 -28.10 30.30 15.41
C VAL A 8 -26.61 30.06 15.12
N ARG A 9 -25.87 29.59 16.12
CA ARG A 9 -24.52 29.06 15.94
C ARG A 9 -24.62 27.76 15.13
N PRO A 10 -23.93 27.59 13.99
CA PRO A 10 -23.77 26.26 13.42
C PRO A 10 -22.80 25.50 14.31
N ALA A 11 -23.31 24.47 14.98
CA ALA A 11 -22.54 23.53 15.75
C ALA A 11 -21.54 22.79 14.84
N LEU A 12 -20.29 22.69 15.31
CA LEU A 12 -19.28 21.77 14.77
C LEU A 12 -19.86 20.35 14.71
N LEU A 13 -20.19 19.89 13.50
CA LEU A 13 -20.47 18.49 13.18
C LEU A 13 -19.77 18.17 11.85
N ALA A 14 -18.46 17.94 11.89
CA ALA A 14 -17.70 17.38 10.76
C ALA A 14 -16.27 17.03 11.20
N ALA A 15 -16.11 16.23 12.27
CA ALA A 15 -14.80 15.70 12.66
C ALA A 15 -14.98 14.46 13.54
N SER A 16 -15.73 13.46 13.07
CA SER A 16 -15.81 12.12 13.68
C SER A 16 -16.58 11.18 12.74
N MET A 17 -16.00 10.86 11.58
CA MET A 17 -16.37 9.68 10.81
C MET A 17 -15.10 8.97 10.33
N PHE A 18 -14.18 8.82 11.28
CA PHE A 18 -13.12 7.82 11.30
C PHE A 18 -13.04 7.27 12.73
N LEU A 19 -14.19 6.83 13.24
CA LEU A 19 -14.19 5.72 14.18
C LEU A 19 -14.26 4.48 13.30
N ALA A 20 -13.11 3.83 13.13
CA ALA A 20 -13.12 2.39 12.93
C ALA A 20 -13.95 1.81 14.08
N ILE A 21 -15.22 1.48 13.80
CA ILE A 21 -15.98 0.62 14.68
C ILE A 21 -15.36 -0.76 14.51
N GLY A 22 -14.63 -1.17 15.55
CA GLY A 22 -13.96 -2.46 15.65
C GLY A 22 -13.44 -2.63 17.06
N ALA A 23 -14.33 -2.57 18.06
CA ALA A 23 -14.07 -3.19 19.34
C ALA A 23 -14.14 -4.71 19.11
N ASP A 24 -13.09 -5.42 19.51
CA ASP A 24 -12.94 -6.89 19.52
C ASP A 24 -13.12 -7.62 18.18
N ALA A 25 -12.13 -7.45 17.29
CA ALA A 25 -11.83 -8.48 16.29
C ALA A 25 -10.51 -9.14 16.67
N HIS A 26 -10.57 -10.27 17.39
CA HIS A 26 -9.57 -11.30 17.15
C HIS A 26 -9.67 -11.62 15.66
N ALA A 27 -8.64 -11.26 14.87
CA ALA A 27 -8.60 -11.60 13.46
C ALA A 27 -8.96 -13.10 13.33
N SER A 28 -10.05 -13.39 12.62
CA SER A 28 -10.48 -14.77 12.44
C SER A 28 -9.35 -15.52 11.75
N THR A 29 -8.95 -16.65 12.32
CA THR A 29 -7.92 -17.52 11.76
C THR A 29 -8.27 -17.85 10.32
N ARG A 30 -7.50 -17.33 9.36
CA ARG A 30 -7.72 -17.56 7.93
C ARG A 30 -7.25 -18.97 7.57
N ASP A 31 -8.03 -19.64 6.72
CA ASP A 31 -7.59 -20.90 6.14
C ASP A 31 -6.36 -20.68 5.24
N VAL A 32 -5.32 -21.49 5.45
CA VAL A 32 -4.03 -21.34 4.75
C VAL A 32 -4.18 -21.62 3.26
N ASP A 33 -5.02 -22.58 2.87
CA ASP A 33 -5.26 -22.92 1.47
C ASP A 33 -6.07 -21.82 0.75
N SER A 34 -6.91 -21.05 1.47
CA SER A 34 -7.56 -19.85 0.94
C SER A 34 -6.60 -18.65 0.81
N VAL A 35 -5.73 -18.44 1.80
CA VAL A 35 -4.71 -17.38 1.79
C VAL A 35 -3.71 -17.58 0.66
N MET A 36 -3.15 -18.79 0.58
CA MET A 36 -2.13 -19.16 -0.38
C MET A 36 -2.57 -20.48 -1.01
N PRO A 37 -3.34 -20.44 -2.10
CA PRO A 37 -3.78 -21.64 -2.81
C PRO A 37 -2.59 -22.48 -3.23
N ARG A 38 -2.70 -23.79 -3.13
CA ARG A 38 -1.65 -24.70 -3.60
C ARG A 38 -1.55 -24.62 -5.12
N ILE A 39 -0.35 -24.79 -5.64
CA ILE A 39 -0.14 -24.93 -7.08
C ILE A 39 -0.75 -26.28 -7.50
N GLY A 40 -1.92 -26.23 -8.15
CA GLY A 40 -2.55 -27.42 -8.70
C GLY A 40 -1.64 -28.03 -9.76
N ILE A 41 -1.39 -29.34 -9.69
CA ILE A 41 -0.89 -30.10 -10.85
C ILE A 41 -2.10 -30.32 -11.78
N THR A 42 -2.64 -29.25 -12.35
CA THR A 42 -3.84 -29.28 -13.19
C THR A 42 -3.48 -29.72 -14.61
N ARG A 43 -3.08 -31.00 -14.75
CA ARG A 43 -3.40 -31.90 -15.87
C ARG A 43 -2.66 -33.23 -15.66
N GLN A 44 -3.42 -34.31 -15.63
CA GLN A 44 -2.90 -35.69 -15.62
C GLN A 44 -2.05 -36.02 -16.88
N ALA A 45 -2.13 -35.18 -17.92
CA ALA A 45 -1.31 -35.24 -19.13
C ALA A 45 0.11 -34.64 -18.97
N ASP A 46 0.39 -33.88 -17.89
CA ASP A 46 1.72 -33.27 -17.66
C ASP A 46 2.62 -34.09 -16.73
N VAL A 47 2.08 -35.16 -16.14
CA VAL A 47 2.83 -36.03 -15.22
C VAL A 47 3.92 -36.83 -15.95
N THR A 48 3.75 -37.10 -17.25
CA THR A 48 4.72 -37.84 -18.06
C THR A 48 5.79 -36.96 -18.73
N THR A 49 5.64 -35.63 -18.64
CA THR A 49 6.64 -34.64 -19.08
C THR A 49 7.21 -33.85 -17.89
N ALA A 50 7.23 -34.47 -16.70
CA ALA A 50 8.01 -34.03 -15.54
C ALA A 50 9.54 -34.15 -15.77
N SER A 51 10.02 -33.79 -16.96
CA SER A 51 11.43 -33.56 -17.23
C SER A 51 11.84 -32.31 -16.45
N ALA A 52 12.35 -32.54 -15.23
CA ALA A 52 12.98 -31.55 -14.35
C ALA A 52 12.28 -30.18 -14.32
N ARG A 53 11.33 -29.98 -13.39
CA ARG A 53 10.80 -28.64 -13.06
C ARG A 53 11.99 -27.67 -12.95
N ILE A 54 12.07 -26.70 -13.86
CA ILE A 54 13.17 -25.73 -13.89
C ILE A 54 13.10 -24.98 -12.56
N ALA A 55 14.14 -25.19 -11.76
CA ALA A 55 14.37 -24.48 -10.52
C ALA A 55 15.85 -24.14 -10.47
N THR A 56 16.20 -22.98 -9.97
CA THR A 56 17.61 -22.66 -9.71
C THR A 56 18.14 -23.57 -8.60
N SER A 57 19.45 -23.85 -8.59
CA SER A 57 20.06 -24.61 -7.49
C SER A 57 19.88 -23.89 -6.15
N ASP A 58 20.01 -22.56 -6.18
CA ASP A 58 19.75 -21.67 -5.04
C ASP A 58 18.32 -21.84 -4.49
N PHE A 59 17.30 -21.77 -5.35
CA PHE A 59 15.91 -21.96 -4.91
C PHE A 59 15.66 -23.36 -4.32
N ARG A 60 16.22 -24.42 -4.93
CA ARG A 60 16.11 -25.78 -4.38
C ARG A 60 16.71 -25.89 -2.98
N GLN A 61 17.90 -25.29 -2.77
CA GLN A 61 18.54 -25.26 -1.47
C GLN A 61 17.70 -24.48 -0.46
N PHE A 62 17.26 -23.27 -0.83
CA PHE A 62 16.38 -22.45 -0.02
C PHE A 62 15.13 -23.22 0.44
N ARG A 63 14.40 -23.84 -0.50
CA ARG A 63 13.19 -24.62 -0.19
C ARG A 63 13.49 -25.78 0.75
N SER A 64 14.58 -26.52 0.51
CA SER A 64 15.00 -27.63 1.38
C SER A 64 15.28 -27.16 2.81
N VAL A 65 15.86 -25.98 2.98
CA VAL A 65 16.07 -25.39 4.31
C VAL A 65 14.72 -25.09 4.96
N GLN A 66 13.83 -24.35 4.27
CA GLN A 66 12.53 -23.97 4.85
C GLN A 66 11.68 -25.17 5.29
N GLN A 67 11.72 -26.27 4.53
CA GLN A 67 10.98 -27.50 4.84
C GLN A 67 11.50 -28.26 6.07
N THR A 68 12.75 -28.05 6.46
CA THR A 68 13.41 -28.83 7.53
C THR A 68 13.63 -28.03 8.81
N ARG A 69 13.43 -26.71 8.81
CA ARG A 69 13.58 -25.89 10.02
C ARG A 69 12.46 -26.20 11.03
N SER A 70 12.84 -26.72 12.19
CA SER A 70 11.90 -26.94 13.30
C SER A 70 11.73 -25.66 14.14
N PHE A 71 10.58 -25.55 14.82
CA PHE A 71 10.33 -24.45 15.77
C PHE A 71 11.48 -24.27 16.76
N ASP A 72 11.98 -25.35 17.35
CA ASP A 72 13.07 -25.30 18.34
C ASP A 72 14.39 -24.81 17.74
N ALA A 73 14.67 -25.16 16.48
CA ALA A 73 15.84 -24.65 15.78
C ALA A 73 15.70 -23.15 15.50
N VAL A 74 14.55 -22.72 14.94
CA VAL A 74 14.30 -21.30 14.68
C VAL A 74 14.33 -20.48 15.96
N LYS A 75 13.70 -20.94 17.05
CA LYS A 75 13.68 -20.22 18.33
C LYS A 75 15.07 -20.11 18.97
N ARG A 76 15.91 -21.14 18.82
CA ARG A 76 17.29 -21.11 19.30
C ARG A 76 18.15 -20.13 18.49
N ASP A 77 18.01 -20.16 17.17
CA ASP A 77 18.81 -19.33 16.26
C ASP A 77 18.34 -17.87 16.28
N ASN A 78 17.04 -17.63 16.49
CA ASN A 78 16.41 -16.32 16.63
C ASN A 78 15.44 -16.30 17.84
N PRO A 79 15.94 -15.94 19.04
CA PRO A 79 15.09 -15.86 20.25
C PRO A 79 13.96 -14.84 20.15
N ALA A 80 14.03 -13.88 19.22
CA ALA A 80 13.05 -12.82 19.05
C ALA A 80 11.79 -13.22 18.26
N ILE A 81 11.71 -14.45 17.72
CA ILE A 81 10.47 -14.91 17.09
C ILE A 81 9.29 -14.83 18.07
N LYS A 82 8.14 -14.40 17.56
CA LYS A 82 6.92 -14.16 18.33
C LYS A 82 5.90 -15.29 18.17
N ALA A 83 5.98 -16.05 17.09
CA ALA A 83 5.05 -17.15 16.82
C ALA A 83 5.05 -18.20 17.94
N SER A 84 3.86 -18.70 18.27
CA SER A 84 3.72 -19.91 19.08
C SER A 84 4.10 -21.15 18.26
N ARG A 85 4.30 -22.30 18.91
CA ARG A 85 4.56 -23.56 18.18
C ARG A 85 3.41 -23.93 17.23
N ALA A 86 2.17 -23.64 17.61
CA ALA A 86 1.00 -23.91 16.77
C ALA A 86 0.94 -22.97 15.56
N GLU A 87 1.17 -21.67 15.77
CA GLU A 87 1.22 -20.69 14.67
C GLU A 87 2.40 -20.95 13.74
N PHE A 88 3.55 -21.36 14.27
CA PHE A 88 4.69 -21.76 13.46
C PHE A 88 4.34 -22.89 12.48
N ALA A 89 3.56 -23.89 12.91
CA ALA A 89 3.10 -24.96 12.02
C ALA A 89 2.18 -24.42 10.91
N ARG A 90 1.30 -23.46 11.20
CA ARG A 90 0.49 -22.77 10.18
C ARG A 90 1.35 -21.98 9.19
N MET A 91 2.36 -21.26 9.69
CA MET A 91 3.31 -20.52 8.86
C MET A 91 4.15 -21.45 7.98
N GLN A 92 4.53 -22.63 8.47
CA GLN A 92 5.18 -23.66 7.65
C GLN A 92 4.25 -24.20 6.56
N ALA A 93 2.97 -24.44 6.86
CA ALA A 93 1.98 -24.84 5.86
C ALA A 93 1.79 -23.75 4.79
N TYR A 94 1.77 -22.48 5.20
CA TYR A 94 1.75 -21.34 4.27
C TYR A 94 2.97 -21.36 3.35
N LEU A 95 4.20 -21.49 3.89
CA LEU A 95 5.41 -21.58 3.07
C LEU A 95 5.44 -22.81 2.15
N ALA A 96 4.89 -23.93 2.61
CA ALA A 96 4.73 -25.12 1.77
C ALA A 96 3.82 -24.80 0.57
N ASN A 97 2.66 -24.18 0.81
CA ASN A 97 1.78 -23.73 -0.27
C ASN A 97 2.45 -22.71 -1.19
N THR A 98 3.27 -21.79 -0.63
CA THR A 98 3.98 -20.77 -1.41
C THR A 98 4.94 -21.38 -2.42
N TYR A 99 5.73 -22.39 -2.02
CA TYR A 99 6.89 -22.87 -2.79
C TYR A 99 6.80 -24.30 -3.34
N GLU A 100 5.91 -25.15 -2.82
CA GLU A 100 5.75 -26.51 -3.31
C GLU A 100 5.09 -26.49 -4.69
N GLY A 101 5.72 -27.17 -5.67
CA GLY A 101 5.24 -27.17 -7.05
C GLY A 101 5.76 -26.02 -7.92
N LEU A 102 6.37 -25.00 -7.33
CA LEU A 102 6.80 -23.79 -8.03
C LEU A 102 7.94 -24.08 -9.02
N THR A 103 7.79 -23.58 -10.24
CA THR A 103 8.83 -23.48 -11.27
C THR A 103 9.52 -22.13 -11.09
N VAL A 104 10.85 -22.14 -10.96
CA VAL A 104 11.67 -20.93 -10.83
C VAL A 104 12.66 -20.88 -11.99
N THR A 105 12.38 -20.00 -12.95
CA THR A 105 13.15 -19.89 -14.20
C THR A 105 14.47 -19.15 -14.02
N SER A 106 14.48 -18.16 -13.12
CA SER A 106 15.66 -17.42 -12.70
C SER A 106 15.45 -16.80 -11.33
N THR A 107 16.53 -16.40 -10.68
CA THR A 107 16.50 -15.69 -9.39
C THR A 107 17.34 -14.44 -9.54
N PHE A 108 16.91 -13.32 -8.98
CA PHE A 108 17.71 -12.11 -8.89
C PHE A 108 17.54 -11.41 -7.54
N THR A 109 18.47 -10.50 -7.25
CA THR A 109 18.45 -9.71 -6.02
C THR A 109 18.17 -8.25 -6.38
N ALA A 110 17.26 -7.62 -5.63
CA ALA A 110 16.96 -6.21 -5.74
C ALA A 110 17.01 -5.56 -4.34
N GLY A 111 18.08 -4.81 -4.08
CA GLY A 111 18.41 -4.37 -2.73
C GLY A 111 18.78 -5.59 -1.86
N ASP A 112 18.15 -5.69 -0.69
CA ASP A 112 18.34 -6.81 0.24
C ASP A 112 17.33 -7.95 0.02
N GLN A 113 16.49 -7.84 -1.00
CA GLN A 113 15.41 -8.79 -1.28
C GLN A 113 15.78 -9.72 -2.43
N VAL A 114 15.39 -10.99 -2.30
CA VAL A 114 15.53 -12.01 -3.34
C VAL A 114 14.18 -12.20 -4.03
N PHE A 115 14.20 -12.24 -5.36
CA PHE A 115 13.03 -12.48 -6.19
C PHE A 115 13.26 -13.70 -7.07
N ASP A 116 12.27 -14.59 -7.10
CA ASP A 116 12.22 -15.74 -7.97
C ASP A 116 11.28 -15.44 -9.14
N CYS A 117 11.74 -15.68 -10.36
CA CYS A 117 10.92 -15.54 -11.56
C CYS A 117 10.10 -16.80 -11.74
N ILE A 118 8.78 -16.65 -11.60
CA ILE A 118 7.81 -17.75 -11.66
C ILE A 118 6.91 -17.57 -12.88
N PRO A 119 6.45 -18.66 -13.53
CA PRO A 119 5.40 -18.56 -14.54
C PRO A 119 4.20 -17.77 -14.01
N VAL A 120 3.63 -16.91 -14.86
CA VAL A 120 2.54 -15.99 -14.47
C VAL A 120 1.34 -16.74 -13.87
N ASP A 121 1.03 -17.93 -14.37
CA ASP A 121 -0.06 -18.80 -13.91
C ASP A 121 0.21 -19.47 -12.55
N GLN A 122 1.44 -19.44 -12.04
CA GLN A 122 1.79 -19.98 -10.72
C GLN A 122 1.75 -18.95 -9.60
N GLN A 123 1.46 -17.68 -9.90
CA GLN A 123 1.23 -16.67 -8.86
C GLN A 123 -0.06 -16.98 -8.07
N PRO A 124 -0.16 -16.59 -6.78
CA PRO A 124 -1.21 -17.08 -5.88
C PRO A 124 -2.64 -16.95 -6.43
N SER A 125 -2.92 -15.82 -7.07
CA SER A 125 -4.24 -15.43 -7.57
C SER A 125 -4.68 -16.14 -8.86
N LEU A 126 -3.78 -16.86 -9.55
CA LEU A 126 -4.10 -17.59 -10.80
C LEU A 126 -4.00 -19.13 -10.65
N ARG A 127 -3.68 -19.63 -9.45
CA ARG A 127 -3.53 -21.07 -9.19
C ARG A 127 -4.83 -21.87 -9.27
N ASP A 128 -5.97 -21.18 -9.28
CA ASP A 128 -7.29 -21.76 -9.54
C ASP A 128 -7.59 -21.98 -11.03
N GLY A 129 -6.67 -21.60 -11.92
CA GLY A 129 -6.83 -21.69 -13.37
C GLY A 129 -7.46 -20.46 -14.01
N SER A 130 -7.69 -19.38 -13.25
CA SER A 130 -8.13 -18.09 -13.78
C SER A 130 -7.16 -17.58 -14.85
N HIS A 131 -7.72 -16.92 -15.86
CA HIS A 131 -6.94 -16.39 -16.97
C HIS A 131 -6.31 -15.04 -16.62
N LEU A 132 -5.06 -14.84 -17.06
CA LEU A 132 -4.40 -13.54 -17.02
C LEU A 132 -5.12 -12.54 -17.93
N ILE A 133 -5.41 -11.37 -17.40
CA ILE A 133 -6.01 -10.25 -18.14
C ILE A 133 -4.89 -9.34 -18.63
N ALA A 134 -4.91 -9.02 -19.92
CA ALA A 134 -3.96 -8.08 -20.51
C ALA A 134 -4.38 -6.63 -20.20
N PRO A 135 -3.41 -5.71 -20.07
CA PRO A 135 -3.74 -4.30 -19.89
C PRO A 135 -4.41 -3.72 -21.15
N PRO A 136 -5.10 -2.57 -21.04
CA PRO A 136 -5.74 -1.90 -22.17
C PRO A 136 -4.79 -1.64 -23.34
N ALA A 137 -5.32 -1.64 -24.57
CA ALA A 137 -4.53 -1.40 -25.77
C ALA A 137 -3.78 -0.06 -25.70
N GLY A 138 -2.49 -0.06 -26.07
CA GLY A 138 -1.63 1.13 -25.99
C GLY A 138 -1.11 1.45 -24.58
N ALA A 139 -1.47 0.66 -23.57
CA ALA A 139 -0.83 0.70 -22.28
C ALA A 139 0.68 0.48 -22.43
N LYS A 140 1.46 1.28 -21.70
CA LYS A 140 2.88 0.97 -21.51
C LYS A 140 2.96 -0.23 -20.59
N THR A 141 3.15 -1.38 -21.19
CA THR A 141 3.88 -2.48 -20.57
C THR A 141 5.34 -2.20 -20.88
N SER A 142 6.20 -2.31 -19.88
CA SER A 142 7.61 -2.05 -20.02
C SER A 142 8.23 -2.72 -21.25
N ASN A 143 8.64 -1.89 -22.20
CA ASN A 143 9.42 -2.31 -23.36
C ASN A 143 10.89 -2.00 -23.07
N GLY A 144 11.62 -3.01 -22.59
CA GLY A 144 13.06 -3.10 -22.87
C GLY A 144 14.02 -2.30 -21.99
N SER A 145 13.86 -2.30 -20.67
CA SER A 145 15.00 -1.99 -19.78
C SER A 145 15.95 -3.20 -19.72
N THR A 146 17.24 -3.02 -19.99
CA THR A 146 18.30 -4.05 -19.93
C THR A 146 18.74 -4.39 -18.50
N SER A 147 17.93 -4.09 -17.49
CA SER A 147 18.28 -4.31 -16.09
C SER A 147 18.35 -5.81 -15.76
N SER A 148 19.31 -6.18 -14.90
CA SER A 148 19.47 -7.54 -14.36
C SER A 148 18.43 -7.88 -13.27
N ARG A 149 17.34 -7.10 -13.17
CA ARG A 149 16.31 -7.19 -12.13
C ARG A 149 14.93 -7.38 -12.75
N ARG A 150 14.83 -8.32 -13.68
CA ARG A 150 13.60 -8.65 -14.40
C ARG A 150 13.48 -10.13 -14.68
N CYS A 151 12.26 -10.57 -14.87
CA CYS A 151 11.90 -11.88 -15.34
C CYS A 151 11.68 -11.87 -16.86
N ALA A 152 11.91 -13.02 -17.50
CA ALA A 152 11.57 -13.21 -18.90
C ALA A 152 10.05 -13.10 -19.11
N ALA A 153 9.61 -12.71 -20.31
CA ALA A 153 8.19 -12.67 -20.65
C ALA A 153 7.50 -14.01 -20.32
N GLY A 154 6.27 -13.94 -19.83
CA GLY A 154 5.54 -15.10 -19.29
C GLY A 154 5.90 -15.48 -17.85
N ASN A 155 6.81 -14.74 -17.21
CA ASN A 155 7.15 -14.90 -15.79
C ASN A 155 6.98 -13.57 -15.04
N VAL A 156 6.72 -13.64 -13.74
CA VAL A 156 6.66 -12.47 -12.84
C VAL A 156 7.64 -12.63 -11.67
N PRO A 157 8.20 -11.54 -11.15
CA PRO A 157 9.05 -11.59 -9.97
C PRO A 157 8.20 -11.86 -8.72
N PHE A 158 8.58 -12.89 -7.98
CA PHE A 158 7.94 -13.30 -6.74
C PHE A 158 8.92 -13.19 -5.58
N ARG A 159 8.61 -12.31 -4.62
CA ARG A 159 9.49 -12.05 -3.47
C ARG A 159 9.63 -13.30 -2.61
N ARG A 160 10.87 -13.67 -2.32
CA ARG A 160 11.19 -14.77 -1.41
C ARG A 160 11.05 -14.30 0.05
N VAL A 161 10.30 -15.06 0.83
CA VAL A 161 10.11 -14.92 2.28
C VAL A 161 10.44 -16.23 2.98
N ASP A 162 11.18 -16.17 4.09
CA ASP A 162 11.54 -17.33 4.91
C ASP A 162 10.74 -17.44 6.22
N ILE A 163 10.92 -18.56 6.91
CA ILE A 163 10.21 -18.82 8.17
C ILE A 163 10.63 -17.89 9.30
N ASP A 164 11.86 -17.35 9.30
CA ASP A 164 12.30 -16.40 10.33
C ASP A 164 11.55 -15.08 10.19
N GLN A 165 11.36 -14.61 8.95
CA GLN A 165 10.61 -13.40 8.63
C GLN A 165 9.15 -13.54 9.05
N ILE A 166 8.48 -14.65 8.73
CA ILE A 166 7.07 -14.85 9.08
C ILE A 166 6.92 -15.07 10.60
N ALA A 167 7.78 -15.88 11.22
CA ALA A 167 7.72 -16.17 12.66
C ALA A 167 8.13 -14.99 13.56
N ALA A 168 8.68 -13.91 12.99
CA ALA A 168 8.84 -12.63 13.70
C ALA A 168 7.50 -11.99 14.09
N HIS A 169 6.38 -12.47 13.51
CA HIS A 169 5.01 -12.10 13.84
C HIS A 169 4.38 -13.15 14.77
N ALA A 170 3.37 -12.75 15.55
CA ALA A 170 2.74 -13.65 16.52
C ALA A 170 1.82 -14.67 15.83
N THR A 171 1.11 -14.24 14.79
CA THR A 171 0.23 -15.05 13.94
C THR A 171 0.54 -14.86 12.46
N LEU A 172 0.06 -15.77 11.60
CA LEU A 172 0.15 -15.59 10.14
C LEU A 172 -0.59 -14.33 9.68
N GLU A 173 -1.73 -14.04 10.31
CA GLU A 173 -2.53 -12.85 10.05
C GLU A 173 -1.75 -11.56 10.32
N ASP A 174 -0.99 -11.49 11.42
CA ASP A 174 -0.12 -10.35 11.75
C ASP A 174 1.02 -10.14 10.73
N PHE A 175 1.44 -11.21 10.04
CA PHE A 175 2.45 -11.12 8.97
C PHE A 175 1.84 -10.58 7.66
N LEU A 176 0.62 -11.04 7.32
CA LEU A 176 -0.06 -10.65 6.08
C LEU A 176 -0.64 -9.24 6.16
N ALA A 177 -1.13 -8.85 7.33
CA ALA A 177 -1.82 -7.59 7.51
C ALA A 177 -0.84 -6.40 7.44
N LYS A 178 -1.33 -5.30 6.88
CA LYS A 178 -0.82 -3.97 7.24
C LYS A 178 -1.01 -3.82 8.76
N PRO A 179 -0.08 -3.19 9.52
CA PRO A 179 -0.32 -2.86 10.92
C PRO A 179 -1.71 -2.24 11.04
N GLN A 180 -2.57 -2.79 11.89
CA GLN A 180 -3.97 -2.37 11.94
C GLN A 180 -4.19 -1.30 12.98
N ALA A 181 -5.08 -0.35 12.66
CA ALA A 181 -5.49 0.65 13.61
C ALA A 181 -6.41 0.02 14.68
N THR A 182 -5.90 -0.20 15.89
CA THR A 182 -6.69 -0.72 17.03
C THR A 182 -6.78 0.33 18.14
N ALA A 183 -7.60 0.09 19.16
CA ALA A 183 -7.61 0.93 20.37
C ALA A 183 -6.22 1.05 21.02
N SER A 184 -5.32 0.09 20.79
CA SER A 184 -3.92 0.07 21.25
C SER A 184 -2.90 0.43 20.17
N ASN A 185 -3.31 0.63 18.91
CA ASN A 185 -2.44 0.98 17.79
C ASN A 185 -3.11 2.04 16.91
N THR A 186 -3.12 3.30 17.33
CA THR A 186 -3.67 4.40 16.53
C THR A 186 -2.79 4.71 15.32
N HIS A 187 -3.42 4.88 14.15
CA HIS A 187 -2.77 5.40 12.94
C HIS A 187 -2.94 6.90 12.85
N TYR A 188 -1.91 7.58 12.34
CA TYR A 188 -1.88 9.03 12.20
C TYR A 188 -1.70 9.42 10.73
N TYR A 189 -2.47 10.40 10.29
CA TYR A 189 -2.59 10.74 8.88
C TYR A 189 -2.24 12.21 8.61
N SER A 190 -1.75 12.45 7.39
CA SER A 190 -1.77 13.76 6.73
C SER A 190 -2.11 13.54 5.27
N HIS A 191 -3.40 13.68 4.95
CA HIS A 191 -3.93 13.33 3.63
C HIS A 191 -5.07 14.24 3.17
N VAL A 192 -5.28 14.22 1.86
CA VAL A 192 -6.41 14.84 1.18
C VAL A 192 -7.31 13.70 0.69
N ALA A 193 -8.62 13.82 0.92
CA ALA A 193 -9.62 12.93 0.36
C ALA A 193 -10.53 13.70 -0.58
N GLN A 194 -10.68 13.24 -1.81
CA GLN A 194 -11.71 13.72 -2.72
C GLN A 194 -12.94 12.83 -2.61
N ILE A 195 -14.08 13.41 -2.25
CA ILE A 195 -15.38 12.74 -2.38
C ILE A 195 -16.14 13.36 -3.54
N THR A 196 -16.60 12.51 -4.47
CA THR A 196 -17.29 12.96 -5.68
C THR A 196 -18.78 12.63 -5.64
N PRO A 197 -19.64 13.51 -6.19
CA PRO A 197 -21.07 13.20 -6.36
C PRO A 197 -21.30 12.13 -7.43
N THR A 198 -20.40 12.06 -8.43
CA THR A 198 -20.41 11.09 -9.53
C THR A 198 -19.34 10.04 -9.35
N ASN A 199 -19.50 8.88 -9.98
CA ASN A 199 -18.50 7.83 -9.96
C ASN A 199 -17.19 8.28 -10.63
N ILE A 200 -16.07 7.94 -9.99
CA ILE A 200 -14.71 8.00 -10.51
C ILE A 200 -14.23 6.57 -10.80
N TYR A 201 -13.42 6.41 -11.83
CA TYR A 201 -12.91 5.13 -12.29
C TYR A 201 -11.46 4.93 -11.85
N GLY A 202 -11.15 5.48 -10.69
CA GLY A 202 -9.81 5.55 -10.13
C GLY A 202 -9.27 6.96 -10.10
N GLY A 203 -7.95 7.07 -10.03
CA GLY A 203 -7.24 8.33 -9.85
C GLY A 203 -5.76 8.08 -9.64
N GLY A 204 -4.98 9.16 -9.73
CA GLY A 204 -3.53 9.10 -9.61
C GLY A 204 -2.93 10.35 -9.00
N ALA A 205 -1.70 10.23 -8.54
CA ALA A 205 -0.89 11.32 -8.04
C ALA A 205 0.61 11.02 -8.18
N GLY A 206 1.42 12.07 -8.14
CA GLY A 206 2.85 11.99 -7.91
C GLY A 206 3.17 11.98 -6.42
N LEU A 207 3.89 10.98 -5.96
CA LEU A 207 4.29 10.79 -4.56
C LEU A 207 5.78 11.13 -4.42
N ASN A 208 6.11 12.14 -3.63
CA ASN A 208 7.50 12.54 -3.42
C ASN A 208 8.26 11.51 -2.57
N LEU A 209 9.47 11.13 -2.99
CA LEU A 209 10.23 10.05 -2.39
C LEU A 209 11.22 10.55 -1.33
N TRP A 210 11.10 10.05 -0.10
CA TRP A 210 12.02 10.33 1.02
C TRP A 210 12.36 9.06 1.78
N LYS A 211 13.46 9.09 2.54
CA LYS A 211 13.86 8.04 3.47
C LYS A 211 13.81 8.57 4.91
N PRO A 212 12.64 8.59 5.58
CA PRO A 212 12.57 8.91 6.99
C PRO A 212 13.29 7.85 7.84
N ALA A 213 13.75 8.24 9.03
CA ALA A 213 14.30 7.30 9.99
C ALA A 213 13.19 6.39 10.54
N ALA A 214 13.46 5.09 10.60
CA ALA A 214 12.50 4.07 11.02
C ALA A 214 13.20 2.85 11.63
N ASP A 215 12.50 2.20 12.56
CA ASP A 215 12.87 0.92 13.17
C ASP A 215 11.81 -0.16 12.84
N ASN A 216 11.99 -1.38 13.34
CA ASN A 216 11.08 -2.51 13.08
C ASN A 216 9.64 -2.32 13.57
N ARG A 217 9.36 -1.28 14.36
CA ARG A 217 8.02 -0.95 14.86
C ARG A 217 7.35 0.15 14.05
N THR A 218 8.08 0.74 13.11
CA THR A 218 7.64 1.90 12.34
C THR A 218 7.01 1.46 11.03
N MET A 219 5.84 2.00 10.73
CA MET A 219 5.31 2.15 9.39
C MET A 219 5.21 3.64 9.09
N SER A 220 5.88 4.09 8.03
CA SER A 220 5.72 5.44 7.47
C SER A 220 5.57 5.32 5.97
N LEU A 221 4.49 5.85 5.41
CA LEU A 221 4.20 5.71 3.99
C LEU A 221 3.71 7.01 3.37
N ILE A 222 3.81 7.08 2.04
CA ILE A 222 3.02 7.99 1.20
C ILE A 222 2.38 7.13 0.11
N GLN A 223 1.06 7.26 -0.04
CA GLN A 223 0.27 6.41 -0.91
C GLN A 223 -0.90 7.18 -1.55
N ILE A 224 -1.48 6.55 -2.58
CA ILE A 224 -2.83 6.82 -3.06
C ILE A 224 -3.69 5.59 -2.79
N TRP A 225 -4.96 5.81 -2.45
CA TRP A 225 -5.92 4.73 -2.30
C TRP A 225 -7.29 5.12 -2.81
N VAL A 226 -7.98 4.12 -3.36
CA VAL A 226 -9.37 4.25 -3.78
C VAL A 226 -10.25 3.46 -2.82
N THR A 227 -11.40 4.03 -2.47
CA THR A 227 -12.24 3.50 -1.39
C THR A 227 -13.66 3.22 -1.86
N GLY A 228 -14.14 2.01 -1.57
CA GLY A 228 -15.54 1.61 -1.68
C GLY A 228 -16.13 1.16 -0.35
N GLN A 229 -17.40 0.79 -0.37
CA GLN A 229 -18.11 0.20 0.75
C GLN A 229 -18.77 -1.11 0.34
N GLY A 230 -18.71 -2.12 1.20
CA GLY A 230 -19.45 -3.37 1.09
C GLY A 230 -20.23 -3.66 2.38
N SER A 231 -21.01 -4.75 2.38
CA SER A 231 -21.76 -5.19 3.57
C SER A 231 -20.85 -5.55 4.75
N SER A 232 -19.61 -5.97 4.46
CA SER A 232 -18.61 -6.37 5.45
C SER A 232 -17.66 -5.24 5.86
N GLY A 233 -17.90 -4.01 5.39
CA GLY A 233 -17.10 -2.83 5.73
C GLY A 233 -16.44 -2.16 4.52
N VAL A 234 -15.43 -1.35 4.82
CA VAL A 234 -14.69 -0.55 3.84
C VAL A 234 -13.91 -1.45 2.89
N GLN A 235 -13.85 -1.06 1.62
CA GLN A 235 -13.05 -1.72 0.60
C GLN A 235 -11.96 -0.78 0.11
N THR A 236 -10.72 -1.25 0.02
CA THR A 236 -9.61 -0.43 -0.48
C THR A 236 -8.75 -1.16 -1.49
N ALA A 237 -8.15 -0.37 -2.39
CA ALA A 237 -6.94 -0.69 -3.11
C ALA A 237 -5.96 0.46 -2.89
N GLU A 238 -4.75 0.15 -2.44
CA GLU A 238 -3.74 1.08 -1.96
C GLU A 238 -2.44 0.84 -2.71
N GLY A 239 -1.79 1.92 -3.16
CA GLY A 239 -0.51 1.84 -3.85
C GLY A 239 0.39 3.00 -3.49
N GLY A 240 1.67 2.74 -3.27
CA GLY A 240 2.60 3.78 -2.85
C GLY A 240 3.97 3.23 -2.49
N TRP A 241 4.68 4.01 -1.68
CA TRP A 241 5.92 3.56 -1.06
C TRP A 241 5.83 3.69 0.45
N GLN A 242 6.55 2.82 1.15
CA GLN A 242 6.64 2.87 2.59
C GLN A 242 8.01 2.48 3.13
N VAL A 243 8.36 3.03 4.28
CA VAL A 243 9.46 2.53 5.11
C VAL A 243 8.85 1.76 6.27
N GLN A 244 8.95 0.43 6.19
CA GLN A 244 8.43 -0.49 7.21
C GLN A 244 9.41 -1.65 7.41
N PRO A 245 10.49 -1.47 8.20
CA PRO A 245 11.53 -2.48 8.38
C PRO A 245 11.00 -3.82 8.91
N GLY A 246 9.93 -3.80 9.72
CA GLY A 246 9.28 -5.01 10.21
C GLY A 246 8.65 -5.88 9.12
N ALA A 247 8.20 -5.29 8.00
CA ALA A 247 7.61 -6.02 6.87
C ALA A 247 8.62 -6.36 5.77
N TRP A 248 9.55 -5.44 5.52
CA TRP A 248 10.47 -5.52 4.38
C TRP A 248 11.86 -6.03 4.75
N GLY A 249 12.25 -6.00 6.04
CA GLY A 249 13.62 -6.31 6.47
C GLY A 249 14.65 -5.25 6.05
N THR A 250 14.20 -4.07 5.60
CA THR A 250 15.05 -2.96 5.16
C THR A 250 14.46 -1.62 5.60
N THR A 251 15.33 -0.63 5.80
CA THR A 251 14.93 0.77 6.11
C THR A 251 14.78 1.62 4.85
N SER A 252 14.95 1.03 3.68
CA SER A 252 14.79 1.72 2.41
C SER A 252 13.30 1.79 2.03
N PRO A 253 12.83 2.95 1.49
CA PRO A 253 11.50 3.05 0.92
C PRO A 253 11.24 1.92 -0.05
N THR A 254 10.12 1.23 0.12
CA THR A 254 9.76 0.02 -0.62
C THR A 254 8.40 0.23 -1.26
N VAL A 255 8.30 -0.05 -2.56
CA VAL A 255 7.02 0.04 -3.29
C VAL A 255 6.13 -1.10 -2.85
N PHE A 256 4.85 -0.81 -2.65
CA PHE A 256 3.87 -1.80 -2.25
C PHE A 256 2.54 -1.55 -2.94
N GLU A 257 1.74 -2.60 -3.01
CA GLU A 257 0.29 -2.49 -3.02
C GLU A 257 -0.31 -3.26 -1.85
N TYR A 258 -1.50 -2.82 -1.43
CA TYR A 258 -2.30 -3.49 -0.43
C TYR A 258 -3.78 -3.39 -0.83
N TRP A 259 -4.59 -4.33 -0.39
CA TRP A 259 -6.03 -4.31 -0.60
C TRP A 259 -6.78 -4.90 0.58
N THR A 260 -8.04 -4.54 0.75
CA THR A 260 -8.97 -5.23 1.65
C THR A 260 -10.39 -5.13 1.10
N ALA A 261 -11.20 -6.17 1.30
CA ALA A 261 -12.62 -6.19 0.96
C ALA A 261 -13.55 -6.08 2.19
N ASP A 262 -13.01 -6.13 3.40
CA ASP A 262 -13.79 -6.26 4.65
C ASP A 262 -13.29 -5.33 5.77
N GLY A 263 -12.82 -4.13 5.43
CA GLY A 263 -12.37 -3.16 6.41
C GLY A 263 -11.17 -3.63 7.23
N TYR A 264 -10.25 -4.37 6.60
CA TYR A 264 -9.00 -4.87 7.15
C TYR A 264 -9.17 -5.91 8.27
N GLN A 265 -10.33 -6.56 8.34
CA GLN A 265 -10.63 -7.52 9.40
C GLN A 265 -9.99 -8.88 9.14
N SER A 266 -10.21 -9.44 7.96
CA SER A 266 -9.76 -10.80 7.61
C SER A 266 -9.30 -10.95 6.16
N THR A 267 -9.47 -9.93 5.32
CA THR A 267 -9.00 -9.95 3.92
C THR A 267 -7.81 -9.03 3.70
N GLY A 268 -7.09 -9.26 2.60
CA GLY A 268 -5.95 -8.45 2.23
C GLY A 268 -4.60 -9.04 2.60
N CYS A 269 -3.59 -8.54 1.90
CA CYS A 269 -2.17 -8.71 2.16
C CYS A 269 -1.38 -7.74 1.28
N TYR A 270 -0.10 -7.57 1.57
CA TYR A 270 0.82 -6.90 0.65
C TYR A 270 1.16 -7.80 -0.54
N ASN A 271 1.24 -7.20 -1.73
CA ASN A 271 1.84 -7.82 -2.90
C ASN A 271 1.22 -9.19 -3.21
N LEU A 272 2.05 -10.11 -3.69
CA LEU A 272 1.71 -11.52 -3.89
C LEU A 272 1.78 -12.34 -2.58
N GLY A 273 1.68 -11.71 -1.40
CA GLY A 273 1.72 -12.39 -0.10
C GLY A 273 0.53 -13.33 0.15
N CYS A 274 -0.55 -13.15 -0.58
CA CYS A 274 -1.75 -13.98 -0.57
C CYS A 274 -2.46 -13.90 -1.93
N SER A 275 -3.43 -14.78 -2.17
CA SER A 275 -4.34 -14.67 -3.31
C SER A 275 -5.14 -13.37 -3.24
N GLY A 276 -5.22 -12.65 -4.35
CA GLY A 276 -5.80 -11.32 -4.48
C GLY A 276 -5.23 -10.57 -5.68
N PHE A 277 -4.05 -9.97 -5.51
CA PHE A 277 -3.39 -9.22 -6.58
C PHE A 277 -2.82 -10.15 -7.64
N VAL A 278 -3.00 -9.77 -8.91
CA VAL A 278 -2.41 -10.44 -10.07
C VAL A 278 -1.35 -9.51 -10.65
N GLN A 279 -0.09 -9.87 -10.48
CA GLN A 279 1.01 -9.18 -11.13
C GLN A 279 1.06 -9.53 -12.63
N TYR A 280 1.25 -8.51 -13.46
CA TYR A 280 1.38 -8.62 -14.90
C TYR A 280 2.80 -8.25 -15.36
N ALA A 281 3.35 -7.16 -14.84
CA ALA A 281 4.67 -6.69 -15.20
C ALA A 281 5.75 -7.68 -14.78
N ASN A 282 6.66 -7.98 -15.71
CA ASN A 282 7.75 -8.93 -15.53
C ASN A 282 9.09 -8.26 -15.18
N ASP A 283 9.19 -6.94 -15.26
CA ASP A 283 10.39 -6.17 -14.89
C ASP A 283 10.13 -5.09 -13.82
N PHE A 284 8.93 -5.08 -13.25
CA PHE A 284 8.58 -4.35 -12.05
C PHE A 284 8.42 -5.32 -10.88
N SER A 285 9.05 -5.04 -9.75
CA SER A 285 8.99 -5.92 -8.56
C SER A 285 8.40 -5.18 -7.37
N LEU A 286 7.15 -5.49 -7.02
CA LEU A 286 6.53 -5.03 -5.78
C LEU A 286 7.29 -5.58 -4.57
N GLY A 287 7.43 -4.79 -3.50
CA GLY A 287 8.24 -5.15 -2.34
C GLY A 287 9.75 -4.95 -2.53
N THR A 288 10.16 -4.26 -3.59
CA THR A 288 11.56 -3.89 -3.84
C THR A 288 11.91 -2.55 -3.20
N ALA A 289 13.08 -2.50 -2.57
CA ALA A 289 13.67 -1.25 -2.10
C ALA A 289 13.97 -0.31 -3.28
N ILE A 290 13.43 0.90 -3.20
CA ILE A 290 13.74 1.98 -4.13
C ILE A 290 15.23 2.35 -3.99
N PRO A 291 16.00 2.41 -5.09
CA PRO A 291 17.40 2.80 -5.09
C PRO A 291 17.65 4.18 -4.44
N SER A 292 18.78 4.33 -3.74
CA SER A 292 19.07 5.53 -2.96
C SER A 292 19.31 6.80 -3.77
N ASP A 293 19.69 6.67 -5.03
CA ASP A 293 19.84 7.77 -5.99
C ASP A 293 18.49 8.36 -6.44
N ARG A 294 17.37 7.67 -6.14
CA ARG A 294 16.00 8.16 -6.37
C ARG A 294 15.44 8.92 -5.16
N TYR A 295 16.14 9.01 -4.03
CA TYR A 295 15.60 9.75 -2.87
C TYR A 295 15.70 11.26 -3.09
N SER A 296 14.71 12.00 -2.63
CA SER A 296 14.77 13.46 -2.59
C SER A 296 15.80 13.92 -1.56
N VAL A 297 16.40 15.08 -1.81
CA VAL A 297 17.44 15.66 -0.97
C VAL A 297 17.01 17.05 -0.53
N ALA A 298 17.22 17.39 0.74
CA ALA A 298 16.95 18.71 1.27
C ALA A 298 17.71 19.78 0.45
N ASN A 299 17.03 20.85 0.03
CA ASN A 299 17.55 21.88 -0.87
C ASN A 299 18.00 21.39 -2.26
N GLY A 300 17.83 20.11 -2.59
CA GLY A 300 18.36 19.48 -3.79
C GLY A 300 17.28 18.90 -4.71
N THR A 301 17.67 17.88 -5.47
CA THR A 301 16.78 17.14 -6.38
C THR A 301 15.58 16.59 -5.63
N GLN A 302 14.40 16.77 -6.22
CA GLN A 302 13.15 16.18 -5.74
C GLN A 302 12.73 15.10 -6.72
N THR A 303 12.51 13.89 -6.22
CA THR A 303 12.11 12.75 -7.04
C THR A 303 10.68 12.37 -6.71
N ILE A 304 9.93 12.00 -7.74
CA ILE A 304 8.52 11.65 -7.68
C ILE A 304 8.35 10.25 -8.26
N MET A 305 7.47 9.45 -7.66
CA MET A 305 6.93 8.22 -8.22
C MET A 305 5.45 8.46 -8.50
N THR A 306 4.98 8.25 -9.72
CA THR A 306 3.54 8.36 -10.00
C THR A 306 2.84 7.04 -9.70
N VAL A 307 1.67 7.12 -9.08
CA VAL A 307 0.84 5.95 -8.80
C VAL A 307 -0.58 6.27 -9.20
N GLN A 308 -1.24 5.31 -9.86
CA GLN A 308 -2.63 5.41 -10.28
C GLN A 308 -3.32 4.07 -10.07
N TRP A 309 -4.56 4.13 -9.59
CA TRP A 309 -5.52 3.04 -9.70
C TRP A 309 -6.48 3.34 -10.84
N GLN A 310 -6.80 2.35 -11.67
CA GLN A 310 -7.68 2.51 -12.83
C GLN A 310 -8.65 1.34 -12.96
N ARG A 311 -9.95 1.64 -12.99
CA ARG A 311 -11.01 0.65 -13.25
C ARG A 311 -11.10 0.35 -14.74
N VAL A 312 -11.10 -0.93 -15.09
CA VAL A 312 -11.39 -1.42 -16.44
C VAL A 312 -12.64 -2.30 -16.36
N ASP A 313 -13.79 -1.75 -16.76
CA ASP A 313 -15.08 -2.42 -16.61
C ASP A 313 -15.28 -3.58 -17.59
N SER A 314 -14.68 -3.55 -18.79
CA SER A 314 -14.76 -4.66 -19.74
C SER A 314 -14.24 -5.96 -19.16
N ASP A 315 -13.19 -5.87 -18.36
CA ASP A 315 -12.49 -7.01 -17.78
C ASP A 315 -12.76 -7.17 -16.27
N GLN A 316 -13.53 -6.24 -15.68
CA GLN A 316 -13.88 -6.22 -14.25
C GLN A 316 -12.65 -6.26 -13.34
N VAL A 317 -11.69 -5.36 -13.57
CA VAL A 317 -10.44 -5.27 -12.79
C VAL A 317 -10.08 -3.85 -12.38
N TRP A 318 -9.33 -3.73 -11.30
CA TRP A 318 -8.66 -2.50 -10.88
C TRP A 318 -7.16 -2.62 -11.16
N TRP A 319 -6.65 -1.90 -12.15
CA TRP A 319 -5.23 -1.86 -12.47
C TRP A 319 -4.48 -0.90 -11.56
N LEU A 320 -3.33 -1.35 -11.06
CA LEU A 320 -2.29 -0.52 -10.49
C LEU A 320 -1.31 -0.11 -11.60
N VAL A 321 -1.11 1.19 -11.73
CA VAL A 321 -0.16 1.79 -12.67
C VAL A 321 0.88 2.58 -11.88
N VAL A 322 2.16 2.31 -12.08
CA VAL A 322 3.28 2.99 -11.40
C VAL A 322 4.26 3.53 -12.43
N ASP A 323 4.63 4.81 -12.33
CA ASP A 323 5.49 5.50 -13.31
C ASP A 323 5.00 5.32 -14.78
N GLY A 324 3.68 5.15 -14.95
CA GLY A 324 3.00 4.92 -16.23
C GLY A 324 2.98 3.46 -16.70
N GLU A 325 3.56 2.53 -15.95
CA GLU A 325 3.61 1.10 -16.24
C GLU A 325 2.47 0.34 -15.56
N TYR A 326 1.78 -0.53 -16.29
CA TYR A 326 0.73 -1.40 -15.75
C TYR A 326 1.36 -2.58 -14.99
N VAL A 327 1.49 -2.43 -13.67
CA VAL A 327 2.18 -3.38 -12.79
C VAL A 327 1.38 -4.66 -12.61
N GLY A 328 0.07 -4.53 -12.40
CA GLY A 328 -0.83 -5.65 -12.11
C GLY A 328 -2.22 -5.14 -11.72
N TYR A 329 -3.10 -6.05 -11.33
CA TYR A 329 -4.49 -5.73 -11.07
C TYR A 329 -5.11 -6.52 -9.93
N LEU A 330 -6.20 -5.97 -9.38
CA LEU A 330 -7.10 -6.64 -8.46
C LEU A 330 -8.39 -7.01 -9.22
N PRO A 331 -8.78 -8.29 -9.28
CA PRO A 331 -10.10 -8.69 -9.77
C PRO A 331 -11.22 -8.02 -8.96
N ALA A 332 -12.23 -7.49 -9.63
CA ALA A 332 -13.39 -6.90 -8.95
C ALA A 332 -14.14 -7.91 -8.07
N SER A 333 -14.10 -9.19 -8.46
CA SER A 333 -14.70 -10.30 -7.70
C SER A 333 -14.18 -10.41 -6.26
N LEU A 334 -12.95 -9.95 -5.97
CA LEU A 334 -12.41 -9.89 -4.60
C LEU A 334 -13.29 -9.07 -3.65
N TYR A 335 -13.98 -8.08 -4.20
CA TYR A 335 -14.81 -7.14 -3.46
C TYR A 335 -16.29 -7.55 -3.40
N GLY A 336 -16.64 -8.73 -3.92
CA GLY A 336 -18.00 -9.27 -3.88
C GLY A 336 -19.05 -8.29 -4.41
N GLN A 337 -20.13 -8.11 -3.66
CA GLN A 337 -21.23 -7.18 -4.01
C GLN A 337 -21.00 -5.74 -3.49
N GLY A 338 -19.80 -5.44 -3.01
CA GLY A 338 -19.43 -4.09 -2.58
C GLY A 338 -19.15 -3.16 -3.76
N ASN A 339 -18.96 -1.87 -3.46
CA ASN A 339 -18.79 -0.85 -4.49
C ASN A 339 -17.60 -1.12 -5.41
N MET A 340 -16.49 -1.67 -4.89
CA MET A 340 -15.34 -2.00 -5.74
C MET A 340 -15.57 -3.24 -6.62
N GLY A 341 -16.58 -4.05 -6.30
CA GLY A 341 -16.94 -5.24 -7.06
C GLY A 341 -17.95 -4.97 -8.17
N VAL A 342 -19.08 -4.35 -7.83
CA VAL A 342 -20.24 -4.23 -8.73
C VAL A 342 -20.57 -2.81 -9.17
N ASN A 343 -19.93 -1.78 -8.62
CA ASN A 343 -20.13 -0.43 -9.14
C ASN A 343 -19.11 -0.12 -10.22
N ASN A 344 -19.60 0.41 -11.33
CA ASN A 344 -18.81 1.00 -12.42
C ASN A 344 -18.21 2.33 -11.93
N GLY A 345 -17.33 2.29 -10.93
CA GLY A 345 -16.64 3.43 -10.32
C GLY A 345 -16.99 3.69 -8.84
N LEU A 346 -16.07 4.39 -8.18
CA LEU A 346 -16.05 4.73 -6.75
C LEU A 346 -16.43 6.18 -6.54
N ARG A 347 -16.59 6.61 -5.30
CA ARG A 347 -16.90 8.00 -4.97
C ARG A 347 -15.83 8.67 -4.14
N ARG A 348 -14.74 7.94 -3.85
CA ARG A 348 -13.71 8.38 -2.93
C ARG A 348 -12.34 7.90 -3.39
N MET A 349 -11.42 8.85 -3.45
CA MET A 349 -9.99 8.61 -3.54
C MET A 349 -9.28 9.52 -2.54
N ASP A 350 -8.14 9.07 -2.07
CA ASP A 350 -7.34 9.78 -1.11
C ASP A 350 -5.87 9.65 -1.50
N ALA A 351 -5.09 10.68 -1.20
CA ALA A 351 -3.64 10.65 -1.31
C ALA A 351 -3.01 11.32 -0.08
N GLY A 352 -1.89 10.79 0.39
CA GLY A 352 -1.18 11.38 1.52
C GLY A 352 -0.32 10.39 2.30
N GLY A 353 0.02 10.79 3.52
CA GLY A 353 0.90 10.04 4.41
C GLY A 353 0.16 9.42 5.58
N GLU A 354 0.69 8.29 6.03
CA GLU A 354 0.16 7.51 7.15
C GLU A 354 1.32 6.98 8.00
N ILE A 355 1.11 6.99 9.31
CA ILE A 355 2.08 6.55 10.31
C ILE A 355 1.41 5.57 11.27
N ALA A 356 2.10 4.47 11.55
CA ALA A 356 1.81 3.61 12.69
C ALA A 356 3.12 3.27 13.42
N ARG A 357 3.14 3.46 14.74
CA ARG A 357 4.26 3.08 15.61
C ARG A 357 3.80 2.94 17.04
N ASP A 358 3.50 1.71 17.45
CA ASP A 358 3.06 1.37 18.81
C ASP A 358 1.91 2.29 19.31
N GLY A 359 1.01 2.69 18.42
CA GLY A 359 -0.09 3.62 18.72
C GLY A 359 0.28 5.07 19.03
N LEU A 360 1.52 5.50 18.81
CA LEU A 360 1.98 6.88 19.05
C LEU A 360 2.42 7.59 17.75
N PRO A 361 2.25 8.93 17.64
CA PRO A 361 2.67 9.70 16.47
C PRO A 361 4.17 10.02 16.55
N SER A 362 5.00 8.99 16.72
CA SER A 362 6.41 9.13 17.10
C SER A 362 7.41 8.95 15.96
N ALA A 363 6.95 8.57 14.77
CA ALA A 363 7.80 8.41 13.60
C ALA A 363 7.83 9.67 12.73
N ALA A 364 8.86 9.81 11.90
CA ALA A 364 8.90 10.87 10.90
C ALA A 364 8.04 10.49 9.68
N MET A 365 7.20 11.41 9.22
CA MET A 365 6.42 11.25 7.98
C MET A 365 7.10 11.99 6.82
N GLY A 366 7.23 11.32 5.67
CA GLY A 366 7.83 11.91 4.48
C GLY A 366 9.28 12.30 4.71
N SER A 367 9.60 13.59 4.61
CA SER A 367 10.94 14.13 4.90
C SER A 367 11.23 14.28 6.40
N GLY A 368 10.23 14.10 7.26
CA GLY A 368 10.30 14.44 8.69
C GLY A 368 10.18 15.93 8.98
N GLN A 369 9.92 16.78 7.98
CA GLN A 369 9.66 18.21 8.16
C GLN A 369 8.17 18.51 8.09
N PHE A 370 7.74 19.57 8.77
CA PHE A 370 6.37 20.08 8.64
C PHE A 370 6.12 20.64 7.24
N ALA A 371 4.85 20.58 6.81
CA ALA A 371 4.40 21.03 5.50
C ALA A 371 4.76 22.50 5.19
N GLU A 372 4.80 23.37 6.20
CA GLU A 372 5.14 24.79 6.06
C GLU A 372 6.59 25.05 5.61
N THR A 373 7.48 24.08 5.77
CA THR A 373 8.88 24.19 5.29
C THR A 373 8.96 24.20 3.76
N GLY A 374 7.91 23.72 3.08
CA GLY A 374 7.71 23.91 1.65
C GLY A 374 8.67 23.12 0.75
N TYR A 375 8.80 23.58 -0.50
CA TYR A 375 9.53 22.87 -1.55
C TYR A 375 10.97 22.57 -1.18
N ARG A 376 11.43 21.35 -1.50
CA ARG A 376 12.77 20.83 -1.17
C ARG A 376 13.03 20.63 0.32
N HIS A 377 12.02 20.74 1.18
CA HIS A 377 12.13 20.46 2.62
C HIS A 377 11.01 19.56 3.11
N ALA A 378 9.76 19.93 2.88
CA ALA A 378 8.60 19.09 3.15
C ALA A 378 8.46 18.01 2.06
N ALA A 379 7.89 16.87 2.42
CA ALA A 379 7.36 15.94 1.44
C ALA A 379 6.10 16.53 0.79
N PHE A 380 5.75 16.02 -0.39
CA PHE A 380 4.56 16.45 -1.10
C PHE A 380 3.88 15.32 -1.87
N VAL A 381 2.58 15.49 -2.08
CA VAL A 381 1.81 14.83 -3.13
C VAL A 381 1.55 15.90 -4.21
N THR A 382 1.72 15.54 -5.48
CA THR A 382 1.60 16.48 -6.59
C THR A 382 0.72 15.95 -7.70
N ASN A 383 0.07 16.87 -8.41
CA ASN A 383 -0.71 16.56 -9.61
C ASN A 383 -1.77 15.46 -9.36
N GLU A 384 -2.52 15.57 -8.27
CA GLU A 384 -3.61 14.65 -7.97
C GLU A 384 -4.78 14.82 -8.96
N TYR A 385 -5.32 13.71 -9.46
CA TYR A 385 -6.46 13.67 -10.37
C TYR A 385 -7.33 12.43 -10.15
N SER A 386 -8.62 12.54 -10.45
CA SER A 386 -9.53 11.40 -10.62
C SER A 386 -9.67 11.04 -12.10
N LEU A 387 -10.14 9.82 -12.37
CA LEU A 387 -10.45 9.33 -13.71
C LEU A 387 -11.96 9.26 -13.93
N ASP A 388 -12.44 9.71 -15.09
CA ASP A 388 -13.80 9.38 -15.55
C ASP A 388 -13.87 8.00 -16.23
N SER A 389 -15.06 7.62 -16.70
CA SER A 389 -15.29 6.33 -17.38
C SER A 389 -14.51 6.16 -18.69
N GLY A 390 -14.07 7.27 -19.30
CA GLY A 390 -13.21 7.27 -20.48
C GLY A 390 -11.72 7.39 -20.14
N TRP A 391 -11.36 7.27 -18.86
CA TRP A 391 -10.01 7.49 -18.33
C TRP A 391 -9.44 8.89 -18.59
N ASN A 392 -10.28 9.89 -18.81
CA ASN A 392 -9.81 11.28 -18.83
C ASN A 392 -9.51 11.72 -17.39
N GLN A 393 -8.41 12.44 -17.23
CA GLN A 393 -7.97 12.96 -15.94
C GLN A 393 -8.73 14.25 -15.60
N HIS A 394 -9.33 14.27 -14.40
CA HIS A 394 -10.00 15.43 -13.82
C HIS A 394 -9.22 15.88 -12.58
N PRO A 395 -8.61 17.08 -12.59
CA PRO A 395 -7.82 17.56 -11.47
C PRO A 395 -8.64 17.62 -10.16
N VAL A 396 -8.05 17.19 -9.05
CA VAL A 396 -8.68 17.34 -7.72
C VAL A 396 -8.79 18.82 -7.34
N ASN A 397 -10.00 19.28 -7.01
CA ASN A 397 -10.18 20.65 -6.53
C ASN A 397 -9.93 20.72 -5.01
N LEU A 398 -8.76 21.20 -4.61
CA LEU A 398 -8.38 21.34 -3.20
C LEU A 398 -9.24 22.34 -2.42
N ALA A 399 -9.97 23.23 -3.09
CA ALA A 399 -10.85 24.22 -2.48
C ALA A 399 -12.33 23.77 -2.44
N ALA A 400 -12.66 22.60 -2.99
CA ALA A 400 -14.03 22.09 -2.98
C ALA A 400 -14.48 21.69 -1.57
N ARG A 401 -15.79 21.82 -1.31
CA ARG A 401 -16.39 21.45 -0.02
C ARG A 401 -16.33 19.96 0.28
N ASP A 402 -16.35 19.13 -0.76
CA ASP A 402 -16.29 17.67 -0.63
C ASP A 402 -14.84 17.14 -0.58
N THR A 403 -13.86 18.04 -0.51
CA THR A 403 -12.46 17.71 -0.26
C THR A 403 -12.19 17.78 1.25
N TRP A 404 -11.78 16.64 1.82
CA TRP A 404 -11.49 16.49 3.24
C TRP A 404 -10.00 16.55 3.49
N LEU A 405 -9.61 17.23 4.56
CA LEU A 405 -8.22 17.41 4.96
C LEU A 405 -8.10 16.89 6.38
N ASN A 406 -7.22 15.93 6.58
CA ASN A 406 -6.97 15.36 7.89
C ASN A 406 -5.48 15.40 8.17
N ALA A 407 -5.13 16.07 9.25
CA ALA A 407 -3.78 16.21 9.76
C ALA A 407 -3.84 15.94 11.27
N THR A 408 -2.77 15.40 11.85
CA THR A 408 -2.63 15.28 13.31
C THR A 408 -1.93 16.53 13.81
N PRO A 409 -2.67 17.58 14.21
CA PRO A 409 -2.08 18.90 14.44
C PRO A 409 -1.04 18.78 15.56
N SER A 410 0.04 19.56 15.48
CA SER A 410 1.27 19.47 16.30
C SER A 410 2.27 18.36 15.92
N CYS A 411 1.83 17.25 15.29
CA CYS A 411 2.72 16.14 14.92
C CYS A 411 2.98 16.05 13.42
N TYR A 412 1.93 16.20 12.61
CA TYR A 412 1.97 16.13 11.15
C TYR A 412 1.04 17.19 10.58
N THR A 413 1.47 17.88 9.52
CA THR A 413 0.76 19.03 8.95
C THR A 413 0.55 18.89 7.45
N LEU A 414 -0.36 19.69 6.90
CA LEU A 414 -0.64 19.82 5.47
C LEU A 414 -0.52 21.28 5.03
N SER A 415 -0.09 21.52 3.79
CA SER A 415 -0.14 22.84 3.17
C SER A 415 -0.57 22.75 1.71
N LEU A 416 -1.73 23.34 1.38
CA LEU A 416 -2.32 23.30 0.04
C LEU A 416 -1.56 24.24 -0.91
N ILE A 417 -1.04 23.72 -2.02
CA ILE A 417 -0.17 24.46 -2.94
C ILE A 417 -1.02 25.09 -4.05
N GLY A 418 -0.77 26.37 -4.34
CA GLY A 418 -1.52 27.11 -5.35
C GLY A 418 -2.93 27.53 -4.93
N VAL A 419 -3.29 27.35 -3.66
CA VAL A 419 -4.59 27.74 -3.10
C VAL A 419 -4.43 28.99 -2.24
N THR A 420 -5.26 30.00 -2.51
CA THR A 420 -5.34 31.22 -1.70
C THR A 420 -6.47 31.12 -0.67
N PRO A 421 -6.35 31.75 0.51
CA PRO A 421 -7.41 31.72 1.51
C PRO A 421 -8.78 32.16 1.01
N GLY A 422 -8.84 33.09 0.05
CA GLY A 422 -10.10 33.57 -0.54
C GLY A 422 -10.80 32.58 -1.47
N GLN A 423 -10.10 31.56 -1.97
CA GLN A 423 -10.69 30.48 -2.76
C GLN A 423 -11.33 29.41 -1.88
N LEU A 424 -10.98 29.35 -0.60
CA LEU A 424 -11.48 28.36 0.32
C LEU A 424 -12.92 28.71 0.71
N GLY A 425 -13.86 27.84 0.36
CA GLY A 425 -15.26 27.94 0.80
C GLY A 425 -15.47 27.53 2.27
N GLN A 426 -14.40 27.28 3.01
CA GLN A 426 -14.38 26.75 4.38
C GLN A 426 -13.13 27.18 5.16
N SER A 427 -13.23 27.23 6.48
CA SER A 427 -12.05 27.42 7.35
C SER A 427 -11.15 26.19 7.32
N LEU A 428 -9.84 26.39 7.29
CA LEU A 428 -8.89 25.29 7.41
C LEU A 428 -8.87 24.75 8.85
N PRO A 429 -8.83 23.42 9.03
CA PRO A 429 -8.64 22.83 10.35
C PRO A 429 -7.20 23.10 10.85
N ALA A 430 -6.98 22.88 12.16
CA ALA A 430 -5.65 23.02 12.75
C ALA A 430 -4.63 22.11 12.04
N GLY A 431 -3.39 22.58 11.91
CA GLY A 431 -2.33 21.85 11.22
C GLY A 431 -2.44 21.86 9.69
N VAL A 432 -3.41 22.59 9.11
CA VAL A 432 -3.56 22.76 7.67
C VAL A 432 -3.40 24.23 7.30
N SER A 433 -2.52 24.50 6.33
CA SER A 433 -2.25 25.85 5.82
C SER A 433 -2.38 25.91 4.30
N THR A 434 -2.13 27.08 3.70
CA THR A 434 -1.94 27.20 2.25
C THR A 434 -0.61 27.83 1.89
N THR A 435 -0.09 27.43 0.74
CA THR A 435 1.08 28.01 0.09
C THR A 435 0.63 28.49 -1.30
N PRO A 436 0.44 29.79 -1.54
CA PRO A 436 -0.16 30.29 -2.77
C PRO A 436 0.73 30.11 -4.02
N THR A 437 2.04 29.90 -3.82
CA THR A 437 3.02 29.82 -4.91
C THR A 437 3.20 28.38 -5.39
N LEU A 438 2.90 28.14 -6.66
CA LEU A 438 3.24 26.90 -7.36
C LEU A 438 4.77 26.76 -7.50
N GLN A 439 5.24 25.52 -7.50
CA GLN A 439 6.66 25.19 -7.64
C GLN A 439 6.87 24.35 -8.92
N PRO A 440 8.11 24.19 -9.40
CA PRO A 440 8.37 23.48 -10.65
C PRO A 440 7.75 22.08 -10.66
N GLY A 441 6.96 21.79 -11.69
CA GLY A 441 6.32 20.48 -11.89
C GLY A 441 5.06 20.23 -11.04
N MET A 442 4.62 21.21 -10.24
CA MET A 442 3.41 21.13 -9.42
C MET A 442 2.24 21.88 -10.05
N SER A 443 1.05 21.29 -9.96
CA SER A 443 -0.24 21.93 -10.27
C SER A 443 -0.94 22.42 -8.99
N GLY A 444 -2.08 23.10 -9.14
CA GLY A 444 -2.98 23.47 -8.03
C GLY A 444 -3.72 22.29 -7.38
N THR A 445 -3.31 21.05 -7.68
CA THR A 445 -3.80 19.81 -7.07
C THR A 445 -2.70 19.13 -6.24
N SER A 446 -1.78 19.95 -5.73
CA SER A 446 -0.60 19.51 -4.97
C SER A 446 -0.66 20.02 -3.54
N PHE A 447 -0.09 19.28 -2.60
CA PHE A 447 0.02 19.71 -1.20
C PHE A 447 1.31 19.20 -0.57
N TYR A 448 1.89 20.01 0.32
CA TYR A 448 2.93 19.54 1.22
C TYR A 448 2.32 18.76 2.37
N LEU A 449 3.04 17.76 2.85
CA LEU A 449 2.71 16.98 4.04
C LEU A 449 3.97 16.61 4.81
N GLY A 450 3.79 16.27 6.08
CA GLY A 450 4.81 15.61 6.87
C GLY A 450 4.90 16.15 8.28
N GLY A 451 5.91 15.68 8.99
CA GLY A 451 6.22 16.14 10.33
C GLY A 451 7.18 15.18 11.04
N PRO A 452 7.86 15.66 12.09
CA PRO A 452 8.86 14.90 12.81
C PRO A 452 8.25 13.97 13.89
N GLY A 453 6.91 13.94 14.03
CA GLY A 453 6.24 13.25 15.13
C GLY A 453 6.68 13.80 16.50
N THR A 454 6.85 12.91 17.48
CA THR A 454 7.23 13.28 18.86
C THR A 454 8.65 13.81 19.03
N ALA A 455 9.45 13.90 17.97
CA ALA A 455 10.67 14.71 18.00
C ALA A 455 10.35 16.22 18.06
N ASN A 456 9.12 16.63 17.71
CA ASN A 456 8.62 17.97 18.02
C ASN A 456 8.08 18.04 19.46
N ALA A 457 8.45 19.11 20.18
CA ALA A 457 8.06 19.31 21.57
C ALA A 457 6.54 19.47 21.79
N GLN A 458 5.82 20.11 20.87
CA GLN A 458 4.36 20.25 20.95
C GLN A 458 3.67 18.91 20.71
N CYS A 459 4.12 18.13 19.71
CA CYS A 459 3.63 16.77 19.52
C CYS A 459 3.87 15.91 20.76
N LYS A 460 5.10 15.95 21.31
CA LYS A 460 5.45 15.22 22.53
C LYS A 460 4.60 15.62 23.74
N ALA A 461 4.25 16.90 23.87
CA ALA A 461 3.39 17.39 24.93
C ALA A 461 1.92 16.96 24.73
N ALA A 462 1.44 16.87 23.48
CA ALA A 462 0.09 16.41 23.16
C ALA A 462 -0.06 14.88 23.30
N TYR A 463 1.04 14.14 23.14
CA TYR A 463 1.08 12.67 23.21
C TYR A 463 2.21 12.22 24.16
N PRO A 464 2.08 12.44 25.48
CA PRO A 464 2.99 11.87 26.45
C PRO A 464 2.85 10.35 26.42
N GLY A 465 3.96 9.65 26.15
CA GLY A 465 4.00 8.20 26.00
C GLY A 465 3.82 7.42 27.30
#